data_AF-A0A2S5J079-F1
#
_entry.id   AF-A0A2S5J079-F1
#
_cell.length_a   1.000
_cell.length_b   1.000
_cell.length_c   1.000
_cell.angle_alpha   90.00
_cell.angle_beta   90.00
_cell.angle_gamma   90.00
#
_symmetry.space_group_name_H-M   'P 1'
#
loop_
_entity.id
_entity.type
_entity.pdbx_description
1 polymer ?
#
loop_
_entity_poly.entity_id
_entity_poly.type
_entity_poly.pdbx_seq_one_letter_code
_entity_poly.pdbx_strand_id
1 'polypeptide(L)'
;MEPLIPADVVVVGTSTIVPDATRPVAAIVGQDSSVRWVVWPEADMPERSVERPRVWPTPNGAWLIYETEDTEDPTDLAERSTVFIARDGRVANFALRAGWPVGADDDGLWIGDPRTASEWMGAPDAPGRAQDDLGAAGVHPERLDWMPPEPFWPGEPPQEPDVSPHTSEIEMQARHGDDTERPITGLTGARTHYADRAGNGDAAPGAPLSTPETELVWLQTDGSRALILVDHLVHQVRLKGTQLTVQYYPTGPHQVFDQHHRNWNLAYEAREITVDVKDGLPDRIDTDLLPSRAVPTEANDYAAEDADDERHRRAVASWSNRLDLAGVEGTRWPLVESSDAARELAVTHLRVRFEGLDAPLVIWTSDHPGYRRAHSEYRNVEITVQGEWPATVVVVSFEHHIVPHARLRRRYRVFDDAGRPRTWAYATVHLDEDLYTGAFPPRSAAINGVLDI
;
A
#
# COMPACT_ATOMS: atom_id res chain seq x y z
N MET A 1 -26.12 -12.92 10.07
CA MET A 1 -25.11 -13.41 9.14
C MET A 1 -23.89 -12.54 9.36
N GLU A 2 -22.78 -13.16 9.70
CA GLU A 2 -21.47 -12.53 9.87
C GLU A 2 -20.58 -13.08 8.75
N PRO A 3 -20.63 -12.50 7.54
CA PRO A 3 -19.96 -13.08 6.37
C PRO A 3 -18.45 -13.06 6.54
N LEU A 4 -17.77 -14.11 6.08
CA LEU A 4 -16.33 -14.09 5.85
C LEU A 4 -16.00 -13.10 4.72
N ILE A 5 -14.95 -12.30 4.92
CA ILE A 5 -14.43 -11.34 3.94
C ILE A 5 -13.17 -11.95 3.33
N PRO A 6 -13.19 -12.49 2.11
CA PRO A 6 -12.04 -13.24 1.60
C PRO A 6 -10.81 -12.34 1.41
N ALA A 7 -9.68 -12.72 2.01
CA ALA A 7 -8.39 -12.08 1.76
C ALA A 7 -7.90 -12.40 0.35
N ASP A 8 -7.93 -13.69 0.00
CA ASP A 8 -7.67 -14.25 -1.32
C ASP A 8 -8.36 -15.62 -1.37
N VAL A 9 -8.32 -16.30 -2.51
CA VAL A 9 -8.91 -17.62 -2.70
C VAL A 9 -7.94 -18.50 -3.46
N VAL A 10 -7.44 -19.54 -2.80
CA VAL A 10 -6.43 -20.43 -3.39
C VAL A 10 -6.91 -21.87 -3.48
N VAL A 11 -6.63 -22.52 -4.59
CA VAL A 11 -6.95 -23.94 -4.83
C VAL A 11 -5.72 -24.78 -4.50
N VAL A 12 -5.88 -25.70 -3.54
CA VAL A 12 -4.83 -26.60 -3.06
C VAL A 12 -5.31 -28.04 -3.27
N GLY A 13 -4.79 -28.68 -4.31
CA GLY A 13 -5.23 -30.01 -4.73
C GLY A 13 -6.73 -30.03 -5.08
N THR A 14 -7.54 -30.68 -4.26
CA THR A 14 -9.01 -30.75 -4.46
C THR A 14 -9.79 -29.87 -3.49
N SER A 15 -9.11 -29.01 -2.73
CA SER A 15 -9.72 -28.15 -1.72
C SER A 15 -9.49 -26.70 -2.10
N THR A 16 -10.37 -25.81 -1.65
CA THR A 16 -10.19 -24.36 -1.76
C THR A 16 -10.00 -23.80 -0.36
N ILE A 17 -8.95 -23.01 -0.14
CA ILE A 17 -8.70 -22.31 1.11
C ILE A 17 -9.14 -20.85 0.91
N VAL A 18 -10.04 -20.39 1.77
CA VAL A 18 -10.63 -19.05 1.75
C VAL A 18 -10.35 -18.37 3.10
N PRO A 19 -9.18 -17.74 3.26
CA PRO A 19 -8.85 -16.97 4.46
C PRO A 19 -9.64 -15.67 4.56
N ASP A 20 -9.92 -15.23 5.78
CA ASP A 20 -10.51 -13.92 6.05
C ASP A 20 -9.44 -12.81 6.01
N ALA A 21 -9.79 -11.65 5.45
CA ALA A 21 -8.92 -10.49 5.30
C ALA A 21 -8.58 -9.81 6.62
N THR A 22 -9.44 -9.95 7.64
CA THR A 22 -9.41 -9.15 8.87
C THR A 22 -9.36 -9.99 10.14
N ARG A 23 -9.74 -11.27 10.06
CA ARG A 23 -9.94 -12.16 11.21
C ARG A 23 -9.03 -13.39 11.15
N PRO A 24 -8.69 -13.99 12.30
CA PRO A 24 -7.85 -15.19 12.38
C PRO A 24 -8.62 -16.46 12.00
N VAL A 25 -9.20 -16.51 10.80
CA VAL A 25 -10.03 -17.63 10.34
C VAL A 25 -9.88 -17.88 8.85
N ALA A 26 -9.95 -19.15 8.45
CA ALA A 26 -10.17 -19.54 7.06
C ALA A 26 -11.21 -20.66 6.97
N ALA A 27 -11.88 -20.71 5.84
CA ALA A 27 -12.62 -21.89 5.41
C ALA A 27 -11.75 -22.76 4.50
N ILE A 28 -11.72 -24.06 4.76
CA ILE A 28 -11.25 -25.08 3.83
C ILE A 28 -12.48 -25.75 3.24
N VAL A 29 -12.70 -25.56 1.94
CA VAL A 29 -13.88 -26.04 1.23
C VAL A 29 -13.50 -27.23 0.36
N GLY A 30 -14.11 -28.39 0.62
CA GLY A 30 -13.94 -29.60 -0.18
C GLY A 30 -14.70 -29.57 -1.51
N GLN A 31 -14.42 -30.52 -2.41
CA GLN A 31 -15.15 -30.65 -3.68
C GLN A 31 -16.65 -30.94 -3.48
N ASP A 32 -16.99 -31.58 -2.37
CA ASP A 32 -18.36 -31.87 -1.95
C ASP A 32 -19.06 -30.67 -1.29
N SER A 33 -18.43 -29.48 -1.34
CA SER A 33 -18.88 -28.27 -0.64
C SER A 33 -18.92 -28.39 0.89
N SER A 34 -18.26 -29.41 1.47
CA SER A 34 -18.04 -29.45 2.91
C SER A 34 -17.13 -28.30 3.33
N VAL A 35 -17.47 -27.64 4.44
CA VAL A 35 -16.70 -26.52 4.98
C VAL A 35 -16.07 -26.95 6.29
N ARG A 36 -14.75 -26.81 6.39
CA ARG A 36 -14.00 -26.92 7.64
C ARG A 36 -13.46 -25.55 8.00
N TRP A 37 -13.74 -25.12 9.22
CA TRP A 37 -13.19 -23.89 9.78
C TRP A 37 -11.88 -24.16 10.48
N VAL A 38 -10.91 -23.28 10.27
CA VAL A 38 -9.64 -23.23 10.99
C VAL A 38 -9.44 -21.84 11.55
N VAL A 39 -8.96 -21.74 12.79
CA VAL A 39 -8.78 -20.46 13.50
C VAL A 39 -7.42 -20.41 14.18
N TRP A 40 -6.88 -19.20 14.36
CA TRP A 40 -5.56 -18.96 14.98
C TRP A 40 -5.50 -17.66 15.79
N PRO A 41 -6.39 -17.45 16.78
CA PRO A 41 -6.44 -16.20 17.54
C PRO A 41 -5.14 -15.90 18.32
N GLU A 42 -4.35 -16.94 18.61
CA GLU A 42 -3.08 -16.86 19.34
C GLU A 42 -1.86 -16.63 18.41
N ALA A 43 -2.08 -16.34 17.12
CA ALA A 43 -0.96 -16.09 16.22
C ALA A 43 -0.19 -14.83 16.67
N ASP A 44 1.14 -14.94 16.62
CA ASP A 44 2.04 -13.84 16.91
C ASP A 44 1.93 -12.79 15.80
N MET A 45 1.12 -11.77 16.05
CA MET A 45 0.83 -10.70 15.10
C MET A 45 1.74 -9.50 15.34
N PRO A 46 2.07 -8.71 14.30
CA PRO A 46 2.83 -7.49 14.46
C PRO A 46 2.24 -6.53 15.50
N GLU A 47 3.06 -5.61 16.02
CA GLU A 47 2.59 -4.63 17.01
C GLU A 47 1.64 -3.58 16.42
N ARG A 48 1.73 -3.36 15.10
CA ARG A 48 0.90 -2.41 14.34
C ARG A 48 -0.20 -3.10 13.54
N SER A 49 -1.18 -2.29 13.13
CA SER A 49 -2.23 -2.74 12.21
C SER A 49 -1.61 -3.35 10.96
N VAL A 50 -2.24 -4.42 10.49
CA VAL A 50 -1.89 -5.08 9.24
C VAL A 50 -2.78 -4.54 8.14
N GLU A 51 -2.20 -4.30 6.97
CA GLU A 51 -2.97 -3.82 5.82
C GLU A 51 -3.89 -4.93 5.29
N ARG A 52 -3.35 -5.81 4.46
CA ARG A 52 -4.05 -6.96 3.90
C ARG A 52 -3.12 -8.17 3.87
N PRO A 53 -3.55 -9.34 4.38
CA PRO A 53 -2.69 -10.50 4.33
C PRO A 53 -2.49 -10.98 2.90
N ARG A 54 -1.25 -11.31 2.56
CA ARG A 54 -0.88 -11.92 1.27
C ARG A 54 -0.96 -13.44 1.40
N VAL A 55 -1.44 -14.12 0.36
CA VAL A 55 -1.62 -15.58 0.37
C VAL A 55 -0.70 -16.23 -0.66
N TRP A 56 0.15 -17.14 -0.20
CA TRP A 56 1.12 -17.86 -1.02
C TRP A 56 0.74 -19.35 -1.04
N PRO A 57 0.15 -19.86 -2.13
CA PRO A 57 -0.28 -21.23 -2.20
C PRO A 57 0.90 -22.20 -2.33
N THR A 58 0.77 -23.37 -1.72
CA THR A 58 1.65 -24.52 -1.90
C THR A 58 0.80 -25.76 -2.24
N PRO A 59 1.38 -26.85 -2.75
CA PRO A 59 0.61 -28.08 -2.98
C PRO A 59 -0.03 -28.69 -1.73
N ASN A 60 0.49 -28.36 -0.54
CA ASN A 60 0.05 -28.92 0.74
C ASN A 60 -0.82 -27.96 1.56
N GLY A 61 -0.84 -26.67 1.23
CA GLY A 61 -1.56 -25.66 2.00
C GLY A 61 -1.40 -24.26 1.43
N ALA A 62 -1.50 -23.26 2.30
CA ALA A 62 -1.25 -21.88 1.95
C ALA A 62 -0.59 -21.14 3.11
N TRP A 63 0.39 -20.30 2.80
CA TRP A 63 0.98 -19.36 3.72
C TRP A 63 0.22 -18.03 3.64
N LEU A 64 -0.31 -17.58 4.78
CA LEU A 64 -0.82 -16.22 4.96
C LEU A 64 0.31 -15.40 5.56
N ILE A 65 0.66 -14.29 4.93
CA ILE A 65 1.66 -13.35 5.43
C ILE A 65 0.93 -12.09 5.86
N TYR A 66 1.04 -11.76 7.13
CA TYR A 66 0.57 -10.50 7.70
C TYR A 66 1.74 -9.52 7.75
N GLU A 67 1.52 -8.31 7.26
CA GLU A 67 2.51 -7.27 7.15
C GLU A 67 1.94 -5.97 7.69
N THR A 68 2.70 -5.27 8.53
CA THR A 68 2.26 -3.98 9.06
C THR A 68 1.99 -2.98 7.94
N GLU A 69 1.00 -2.13 8.13
CA GLU A 69 0.76 -0.97 7.26
C GLU A 69 2.04 -0.16 7.06
N ASP A 70 2.20 0.39 5.85
CA ASP A 70 3.33 1.24 5.49
C ASP A 70 3.49 2.41 6.46
N THR A 71 4.74 2.79 6.63
CA THR A 71 5.17 3.87 7.51
C THR A 71 5.86 4.94 6.68
N GLU A 72 5.74 6.19 7.11
CA GLU A 72 6.44 7.31 6.47
C GLU A 72 7.93 7.36 6.82
N ASP A 73 8.35 6.63 7.85
CA ASP A 73 9.76 6.52 8.21
C ASP A 73 10.39 5.40 7.36
N PRO A 74 11.23 5.73 6.37
CA PRO A 74 11.87 4.73 5.52
C PRO A 74 12.87 3.85 6.28
N THR A 75 13.21 4.20 7.52
CA THR A 75 14.10 3.38 8.38
C THR A 75 13.34 2.35 9.20
N ASP A 76 12.01 2.46 9.27
CA ASP A 76 11.15 1.57 10.02
C ASP A 76 10.76 0.37 9.13
N LEU A 77 11.40 -0.78 9.39
CA LEU A 77 11.15 -2.00 8.63
C LEU A 77 9.79 -2.58 9.00
N ALA A 78 9.00 -2.93 7.98
CA ALA A 78 7.71 -3.56 8.24
C ALA A 78 7.88 -4.88 8.99
N GLU A 79 7.08 -5.06 10.03
CA GLU A 79 7.05 -6.29 10.80
C GLU A 79 6.12 -7.30 10.12
N ARG A 80 6.55 -8.56 10.09
CA ARG A 80 5.80 -9.63 9.46
C ARG A 80 5.59 -10.82 10.37
N SER A 81 4.41 -11.41 10.23
CA SER A 81 4.11 -12.73 10.77
C SER A 81 3.48 -13.59 9.69
N THR A 82 3.46 -14.90 9.91
CA THR A 82 2.85 -15.81 8.96
C THR A 82 2.08 -16.93 9.64
N VAL A 83 1.08 -17.43 8.92
CA VAL A 83 0.28 -18.59 9.29
C VAL A 83 0.26 -19.55 8.11
N PHE A 84 0.69 -20.79 8.34
CA PHE A 84 0.48 -21.88 7.40
C PHE A 84 -0.85 -22.57 7.69
N ILE A 85 -1.68 -22.69 6.66
CA ILE A 85 -2.94 -23.43 6.68
C ILE A 85 -2.76 -24.68 5.82
N ALA A 86 -2.64 -25.83 6.47
CA ALA A 86 -2.57 -27.10 5.78
C ALA A 86 -3.96 -27.48 5.23
N ARG A 87 -3.98 -28.17 4.10
CA ARG A 87 -5.23 -28.69 3.49
C ARG A 87 -6.01 -29.63 4.43
N ASP A 88 -5.32 -30.31 5.34
CA ASP A 88 -5.93 -31.18 6.36
C ASP A 88 -6.49 -30.41 7.57
N GLY A 89 -6.40 -29.09 7.60
CA GLY A 89 -6.90 -28.24 8.67
C GLY A 89 -5.92 -28.02 9.83
N ARG A 90 -4.69 -28.52 9.76
CA ARG A 90 -3.64 -28.08 10.69
C ARG A 90 -3.24 -26.64 10.41
N VAL A 91 -2.94 -25.91 11.48
CA VAL A 91 -2.47 -24.52 11.42
C VAL A 91 -1.17 -24.40 12.19
N ALA A 92 -0.23 -23.65 11.65
CA ALA A 92 1.01 -23.27 12.33
C ALA A 92 1.29 -21.79 12.10
N ASN A 93 1.83 -21.08 13.09
CA ASN A 93 2.11 -19.65 12.99
C ASN A 93 3.52 -19.32 13.45
N PHE A 94 4.15 -18.36 12.80
CA PHE A 94 5.54 -18.01 13.05
C PHE A 94 5.78 -16.50 12.88
N ALA A 95 6.62 -15.93 13.74
CA ALA A 95 7.15 -14.59 13.54
C ALA A 95 8.20 -14.60 12.42
N LEU A 96 8.03 -13.72 11.44
CA LEU A 96 9.02 -13.43 10.40
C LEU A 96 9.89 -12.22 10.75
N ARG A 97 9.41 -11.35 11.66
CA ARG A 97 10.05 -10.08 12.02
C ARG A 97 10.27 -9.25 10.75
N ALA A 98 11.48 -8.72 10.54
CA ALA A 98 11.80 -7.94 9.35
C ALA A 98 12.01 -8.79 8.08
N GLY A 99 12.08 -10.12 8.17
CA GLY A 99 12.36 -10.96 7.00
C GLY A 99 11.32 -10.81 5.89
N TRP A 100 11.76 -10.81 4.62
CA TRP A 100 10.89 -10.65 3.46
C TRP A 100 10.61 -11.99 2.78
N PRO A 101 9.35 -12.41 2.57
CA PRO A 101 9.05 -13.61 1.80
C PRO A 101 9.50 -13.50 0.34
N VAL A 102 10.38 -14.41 -0.09
CA VAL A 102 10.95 -14.44 -1.46
C VAL A 102 10.55 -15.70 -2.25
N GLY A 103 9.91 -16.68 -1.60
CA GLY A 103 9.58 -17.97 -2.19
C GLY A 103 8.64 -18.78 -1.31
N ALA A 104 7.85 -19.67 -1.89
CA ALA A 104 7.18 -20.75 -1.14
C ALA A 104 7.21 -22.04 -1.97
N ASP A 105 7.33 -23.17 -1.30
CA ASP A 105 7.34 -24.50 -1.92
C ASP A 105 6.50 -25.49 -1.09
N ASP A 106 6.56 -26.78 -1.47
CA ASP A 106 5.78 -27.86 -0.87
C ASP A 106 6.01 -28.01 0.64
N ASP A 107 7.18 -27.62 1.12
CA ASP A 107 7.68 -27.92 2.47
C ASP A 107 7.88 -26.67 3.33
N GLY A 108 7.99 -25.48 2.73
CA GLY A 108 8.31 -24.26 3.47
C GLY A 108 8.10 -22.92 2.76
N LEU A 109 8.38 -21.86 3.52
CA LEU A 109 8.45 -20.46 3.10
C LEU A 109 9.91 -20.02 3.08
N TRP A 110 10.34 -19.36 2.01
CA TRP A 110 11.66 -18.77 1.88
C TRP A 110 11.62 -17.29 2.27
N ILE A 111 12.54 -16.90 3.13
CA ILE A 111 12.63 -15.57 3.72
C ILE A 111 14.01 -15.00 3.40
N GLY A 112 14.05 -13.84 2.75
CA GLY A 112 15.26 -13.11 2.41
C GLY A 112 15.42 -11.81 3.19
N ASP A 113 16.28 -10.95 2.68
CA ASP A 113 16.60 -9.65 3.28
C ASP A 113 15.38 -8.71 3.27
N PRO A 114 15.10 -7.96 4.36
CA PRO A 114 14.07 -6.91 4.39
C PRO A 114 14.23 -5.84 3.31
N ARG A 115 15.47 -5.58 2.90
CA ARG A 115 15.84 -4.42 2.09
C ARG A 115 15.69 -4.71 0.62
N THR A 116 15.43 -3.67 -0.14
CA THR A 116 15.31 -3.75 -1.60
C THR A 116 16.58 -3.27 -2.29
N ALA A 117 16.81 -3.71 -3.53
CA ALA A 117 18.01 -3.37 -4.29
C ALA A 117 18.25 -1.85 -4.41
N SER A 118 17.21 -1.01 -4.29
CA SER A 118 17.32 0.46 -4.34
C SER A 118 18.21 1.06 -3.26
N GLU A 119 18.43 0.38 -2.14
CA GLU A 119 19.34 0.86 -1.09
C GLU A 119 20.82 0.88 -1.53
N TRP A 120 21.15 0.17 -2.61
CA TRP A 120 22.51 0.11 -3.19
C TRP A 120 22.64 0.92 -4.48
N MET A 121 21.79 1.94 -4.65
CA MET A 121 22.00 2.96 -5.66
C MET A 121 23.24 3.79 -5.30
N GLY A 122 24.13 4.02 -6.27
CA GLY A 122 25.29 4.87 -6.04
C GLY A 122 24.90 6.31 -5.72
N ALA A 123 25.60 6.93 -4.77
CA ALA A 123 25.47 8.36 -4.57
C ALA A 123 26.00 9.11 -5.80
N PRO A 124 25.33 10.17 -6.27
CA PRO A 124 25.81 10.94 -7.41
C PRO A 124 27.26 11.43 -7.21
N ASP A 125 28.08 11.30 -8.25
CA ASP A 125 29.41 11.93 -8.31
C ASP A 125 29.23 13.45 -8.37
N ALA A 126 29.12 14.13 -7.24
CA ALA A 126 29.00 15.58 -7.20
C ALA A 126 30.37 16.25 -7.04
N PRO A 127 30.97 16.88 -8.08
CA PRO A 127 31.83 18.01 -7.85
C PRO A 127 30.97 19.18 -7.39
N GLY A 128 30.90 19.37 -6.06
CA GLY A 128 30.45 20.60 -5.39
C GLY A 128 29.24 21.30 -5.98
N ARG A 129 28.03 20.89 -5.56
CA ARG A 129 26.83 21.75 -5.54
C ARG A 129 25.80 21.20 -4.54
N ALA A 130 26.12 21.33 -3.27
CA ALA A 130 25.14 21.23 -2.18
C ALA A 130 24.45 22.59 -1.99
N GLN A 131 23.91 23.16 -3.06
CA GLN A 131 23.32 24.49 -3.01
C GLN A 131 22.26 24.68 -4.10
N ASP A 132 21.24 23.83 -4.13
CA ASP A 132 19.96 24.14 -4.80
C ASP A 132 18.72 23.47 -4.16
N ASP A 133 18.87 22.70 -3.07
CA ASP A 133 17.73 22.36 -2.16
C ASP A 133 17.33 23.52 -1.23
N LEU A 134 17.93 24.70 -1.41
CA LEU A 134 17.59 25.92 -0.66
C LEU A 134 16.48 26.75 -1.31
N GLY A 135 15.67 26.18 -2.20
CA GLY A 135 14.53 26.89 -2.80
C GLY A 135 13.49 27.33 -1.76
N ALA A 136 13.33 26.56 -0.67
CA ALA A 136 12.43 26.88 0.43
C ALA A 136 13.16 27.10 1.78
N ALA A 137 14.41 26.66 1.93
CA ALA A 137 15.17 26.86 3.17
C ALA A 137 15.56 28.34 3.31
N GLY A 138 14.82 29.06 4.16
CA GLY A 138 14.94 30.51 4.34
C GLY A 138 13.74 31.30 3.79
N VAL A 139 12.78 30.62 3.15
CA VAL A 139 11.46 31.20 2.88
C VAL A 139 10.73 31.29 4.20
N HIS A 140 10.46 32.52 4.62
CA HIS A 140 9.64 32.85 5.78
C HIS A 140 8.21 33.06 5.28
N PRO A 141 7.29 32.07 5.40
CA PRO A 141 5.95 32.18 4.85
C PRO A 141 5.26 33.47 5.29
N GLU A 142 5.50 33.90 6.54
CA GLU A 142 4.97 35.13 7.12
C GLU A 142 5.40 36.42 6.39
N ARG A 143 6.48 36.37 5.60
CA ARG A 143 7.06 37.52 4.85
C ARG A 143 6.72 37.51 3.35
N LEU A 144 6.09 36.46 2.82
CA LEU A 144 5.75 36.37 1.41
C LEU A 144 4.51 37.21 1.07
N ASP A 145 4.44 37.76 -0.14
CA ASP A 145 3.24 38.45 -0.61
C ASP A 145 2.08 37.46 -0.78
N TRP A 146 0.86 37.92 -0.51
CA TRP A 146 -0.35 37.15 -0.78
C TRP A 146 -0.67 37.11 -2.27
N MET A 147 -1.15 35.96 -2.74
CA MET A 147 -1.84 35.88 -4.02
C MET A 147 -3.09 36.77 -4.00
N PRO A 148 -3.53 37.28 -5.17
CA PRO A 148 -4.80 37.97 -5.29
C PRO A 148 -5.93 37.13 -4.66
N PRO A 149 -6.83 37.74 -3.87
CA PRO A 149 -7.88 36.99 -3.21
C PRO A 149 -8.87 36.47 -4.26
N GLU A 150 -9.07 35.15 -4.27
CA GLU A 150 -10.18 34.52 -4.98
C GLU A 150 -11.29 34.21 -3.97
N PRO A 151 -12.57 34.31 -4.36
CA PRO A 151 -13.68 33.87 -3.52
C PRO A 151 -13.51 32.39 -3.17
N PHE A 152 -13.60 32.05 -1.89
CA PHE A 152 -13.51 30.65 -1.44
C PHE A 152 -14.57 29.74 -2.07
N TRP A 153 -15.78 30.30 -2.30
CA TRP A 153 -16.81 29.65 -3.10
C TRP A 153 -17.16 30.55 -4.29
N PRO A 154 -17.52 29.96 -5.45
CA PRO A 154 -18.24 30.71 -6.48
C PRO A 154 -19.53 31.31 -5.88
N GLY A 155 -20.03 32.41 -6.44
CA GLY A 155 -21.12 33.25 -5.92
C GLY A 155 -22.41 32.54 -5.46
N GLU A 156 -23.56 32.81 -6.08
CA GLU A 156 -24.78 32.06 -5.71
C GLU A 156 -24.58 30.56 -5.95
N PRO A 157 -25.13 29.68 -5.08
CA PRO A 157 -25.09 28.25 -5.32
C PRO A 157 -25.72 27.98 -6.71
N PRO A 158 -25.14 27.08 -7.52
CA PRO A 158 -25.80 26.68 -8.76
C PRO A 158 -27.22 26.21 -8.40
N GLN A 159 -28.24 26.85 -8.99
CA GLN A 159 -29.61 26.37 -8.86
C GLN A 159 -29.63 24.92 -9.34
N GLU A 160 -29.95 23.99 -8.45
CA GLU A 160 -30.20 22.61 -8.87
C GLU A 160 -31.27 22.66 -9.97
N PRO A 161 -31.05 22.01 -11.13
CA PRO A 161 -32.07 21.97 -12.15
C PRO A 161 -33.33 21.38 -11.52
N ASP A 162 -34.43 22.13 -11.60
CA ASP A 162 -35.76 21.74 -11.17
C ASP A 162 -36.11 20.41 -11.86
N VAL A 163 -35.92 19.29 -11.15
CA VAL A 163 -36.32 17.97 -11.64
C VAL A 163 -37.82 17.84 -11.44
N SER A 164 -38.58 18.64 -12.19
CA SER A 164 -40.00 18.43 -12.38
C SER A 164 -40.19 17.10 -13.11
N PRO A 165 -41.11 16.22 -12.64
CA PRO A 165 -41.29 14.90 -13.21
C PRO A 165 -42.09 15.00 -14.51
N HIS A 166 -41.41 15.34 -15.59
CA HIS A 166 -41.93 15.16 -16.94
C HIS A 166 -41.11 14.09 -17.67
N THR A 167 -41.74 12.93 -17.72
CA THR A 167 -41.57 11.86 -18.70
C THR A 167 -41.21 12.40 -20.08
N SER A 168 -40.02 12.06 -20.54
CA SER A 168 -39.77 11.79 -21.95
C SER A 168 -38.65 10.76 -22.05
N GLU A 169 -39.04 9.55 -22.45
CA GLU A 169 -38.15 8.54 -23.01
C GLU A 169 -37.25 9.21 -24.05
N ILE A 170 -35.94 9.18 -23.82
CA ILE A 170 -34.95 9.37 -24.88
C ILE A 170 -34.07 8.13 -24.86
N GLU A 171 -34.25 7.33 -25.92
CA GLU A 171 -33.51 6.12 -26.23
C GLU A 171 -31.99 6.38 -26.20
N MET A 172 -31.29 5.54 -25.45
CA MET A 172 -29.85 5.35 -25.59
C MET A 172 -29.54 4.85 -27.01
N GLN A 173 -28.95 5.72 -27.83
CA GLN A 173 -28.11 5.28 -28.95
C GLN A 173 -26.66 5.63 -28.65
N ALA A 174 -25.89 4.59 -28.37
CA ALA A 174 -24.44 4.62 -28.35
C ALA A 174 -23.92 5.09 -29.72
N ARG A 175 -23.18 6.20 -29.73
CA ARG A 175 -22.30 6.57 -30.83
C ARG A 175 -20.90 6.82 -30.27
N HIS A 176 -20.00 5.91 -30.60
CA HIS A 176 -18.58 6.19 -30.72
C HIS A 176 -18.36 7.32 -31.73
N GLY A 177 -17.54 8.30 -31.36
CA GLY A 177 -17.09 9.36 -32.24
C GLY A 177 -16.29 10.41 -31.50
N ASP A 178 -14.97 10.19 -31.45
CA ASP A 178 -13.93 11.18 -31.72
C ASP A 178 -14.19 12.61 -31.18
N ASP A 179 -13.82 12.86 -29.92
CA ASP A 179 -13.80 14.21 -29.35
C ASP A 179 -12.38 14.79 -29.42
N THR A 180 -12.29 15.81 -30.26
CA THR A 180 -11.15 16.68 -30.46
C THR A 180 -10.97 17.59 -29.25
N GLU A 181 -9.72 17.67 -28.80
CA GLU A 181 -9.22 18.52 -27.72
C GLU A 181 -9.77 19.95 -27.81
N ARG A 182 -10.53 20.35 -26.79
CA ARG A 182 -10.72 21.76 -26.45
C ARG A 182 -9.93 22.07 -25.19
N PRO A 183 -9.10 23.13 -25.17
CA PRO A 183 -8.21 23.44 -24.06
C PRO A 183 -9.02 24.02 -22.90
N ILE A 184 -9.05 23.31 -21.77
CA ILE A 184 -9.45 23.87 -20.49
C ILE A 184 -8.24 24.64 -19.95
N THR A 185 -8.29 25.96 -20.12
CA THR A 185 -7.35 26.90 -19.52
C THR A 185 -7.68 27.10 -18.03
N GLY A 186 -6.77 26.65 -17.15
CA GLY A 186 -6.45 27.33 -15.89
C GLY A 186 -7.10 26.79 -14.61
N LEU A 187 -6.35 25.97 -13.86
CA LEU A 187 -6.09 26.04 -12.41
C LEU A 187 -5.45 24.71 -11.95
N THR A 188 -4.12 24.62 -12.08
CA THR A 188 -3.27 23.61 -11.44
C THR A 188 -3.08 24.01 -9.97
N GLY A 189 -3.97 23.53 -9.10
CA GLY A 189 -4.02 23.89 -7.67
C GLY A 189 -3.67 22.77 -6.69
N ALA A 190 -3.54 21.50 -7.10
CA ALA A 190 -3.06 20.45 -6.20
C ALA A 190 -1.52 20.44 -6.19
N ARG A 191 -0.92 21.21 -5.29
CA ARG A 191 0.49 21.03 -4.89
C ARG A 191 0.52 20.46 -3.48
N THR A 192 0.26 19.16 -3.37
CA THR A 192 0.97 18.35 -2.40
C THR A 192 2.47 18.52 -2.64
N HIS A 193 3.26 18.49 -1.57
CA HIS A 193 4.72 18.57 -1.61
C HIS A 193 5.38 17.32 -2.26
N TYR A 194 4.85 16.86 -3.39
CA TYR A 194 5.70 16.31 -4.44
C TYR A 194 5.95 17.46 -5.39
N ALA A 195 7.15 18.04 -5.28
CA ALA A 195 7.70 18.74 -6.41
C ALA A 195 7.60 17.78 -7.59
N ASP A 196 6.69 18.07 -8.54
CA ASP A 196 6.85 17.63 -9.91
C ASP A 196 8.28 18.05 -10.27
N ARG A 197 9.15 17.05 -10.24
CA ARG A 197 10.60 17.13 -10.45
C ARG A 197 10.86 17.35 -11.94
N ALA A 198 10.11 18.25 -12.56
CA ALA A 198 10.36 18.75 -13.90
C ALA A 198 11.43 19.84 -13.79
N GLY A 199 12.70 19.41 -13.70
CA GLY A 199 13.85 20.28 -13.95
C GLY A 199 14.75 20.61 -12.75
N ASN A 200 14.70 19.84 -11.66
CA ASN A 200 15.81 19.89 -10.70
C ASN A 200 16.98 19.08 -11.27
N GLY A 201 18.16 19.68 -11.25
CA GLY A 201 19.42 19.03 -11.64
C GLY A 201 19.79 17.95 -10.64
N ASP A 202 19.03 16.86 -10.63
CA ASP A 202 19.42 15.63 -9.97
C ASP A 202 20.68 15.18 -10.65
N ALA A 203 21.79 15.33 -9.94
CA ALA A 203 22.98 14.63 -10.32
C ALA A 203 22.59 13.16 -10.53
N ALA A 204 22.88 12.63 -11.72
CA ALA A 204 22.59 11.23 -12.03
C ALA A 204 23.16 10.39 -10.87
N PRO A 205 22.39 9.45 -10.31
CA PRO A 205 22.88 8.58 -9.26
C PRO A 205 24.19 7.95 -9.72
N GLY A 206 25.10 7.80 -8.76
CA GLY A 206 26.40 7.21 -9.01
C GLY A 206 26.26 5.78 -9.51
N ALA A 207 27.40 5.21 -9.90
CA ALA A 207 27.46 3.83 -10.35
C ALA A 207 26.80 2.89 -9.31
N PRO A 208 25.98 1.90 -9.74
CA PRO A 208 25.38 0.94 -8.84
C PRO A 208 26.41 0.29 -7.91
N LEU A 209 26.07 0.17 -6.65
CA LEU A 209 26.90 -0.50 -5.66
C LEU A 209 26.59 -2.00 -5.66
N SER A 210 27.59 -2.82 -5.33
CA SER A 210 27.39 -4.25 -5.09
C SER A 210 26.38 -4.44 -3.95
N THR A 211 25.46 -5.38 -4.14
CA THR A 211 24.56 -5.79 -3.06
C THR A 211 25.32 -6.63 -2.02
N PRO A 212 24.82 -6.70 -0.79
CA PRO A 212 25.43 -7.49 0.27
C PRO A 212 24.99 -8.96 0.16
N GLU A 213 25.62 -9.78 0.99
CA GLU A 213 25.18 -11.14 1.27
C GLU A 213 23.79 -11.17 1.92
N THR A 214 22.96 -12.13 1.51
CA THR A 214 21.64 -12.43 2.08
C THR A 214 21.69 -13.67 2.95
N GLU A 215 21.14 -13.56 4.17
CA GLU A 215 20.74 -14.70 4.99
C GLU A 215 19.39 -15.25 4.48
N LEU A 216 19.43 -16.24 3.60
CA LEU A 216 18.24 -16.88 3.06
C LEU A 216 17.76 -17.98 4.02
N VAL A 217 16.58 -17.81 4.61
CA VAL A 217 16.00 -18.75 5.58
C VAL A 217 14.87 -19.55 4.94
N TRP A 218 14.93 -20.87 5.05
CA TRP A 218 13.82 -21.77 4.73
C TRP A 218 13.09 -22.15 6.01
N LEU A 219 11.88 -21.61 6.17
CA LEU A 219 10.98 -21.88 7.29
C LEU A 219 10.03 -23.02 6.91
N GLN A 220 10.19 -24.18 7.55
CA GLN A 220 9.32 -25.32 7.31
C GLN A 220 8.01 -25.22 8.09
N THR A 221 7.01 -26.01 7.69
CA THR A 221 5.68 -26.01 8.31
C THR A 221 5.65 -26.51 9.76
N ASP A 222 6.72 -27.16 10.24
CA ASP A 222 6.91 -27.55 11.63
C ASP A 222 7.64 -26.49 12.48
N GLY A 223 8.02 -25.36 11.87
CA GLY A 223 8.74 -24.26 12.49
C GLY A 223 10.26 -24.41 12.49
N SER A 224 10.79 -25.51 11.97
CA SER A 224 12.23 -25.66 11.79
C SER A 224 12.74 -24.70 10.71
N ARG A 225 14.01 -24.30 10.84
CA ARG A 225 14.64 -23.29 9.98
C ARG A 225 15.96 -23.82 9.46
N ALA A 226 16.17 -23.72 8.16
CA ALA A 226 17.48 -23.88 7.53
C ALA A 226 17.97 -22.52 7.02
N LEU A 227 19.27 -22.28 7.10
CA LEU A 227 19.91 -21.03 6.66
C LEU A 227 20.86 -21.34 5.50
N ILE A 228 20.80 -20.52 4.46
CA ILE A 228 21.73 -20.51 3.34
C ILE A 228 22.28 -19.09 3.22
N LEU A 229 23.60 -18.94 3.19
CA LEU A 229 24.22 -17.65 2.87
C LEU A 229 24.35 -17.52 1.35
N VAL A 230 23.78 -16.48 0.76
CA VAL A 230 23.93 -16.16 -0.67
C VAL A 230 24.68 -14.85 -0.79
N ASP A 231 25.77 -14.82 -1.54
CA ASP A 231 26.70 -13.68 -1.64
C ASP A 231 26.12 -12.36 -2.20
N HIS A 232 24.87 -12.38 -2.65
CA HIS A 232 24.13 -11.21 -3.14
C HIS A 232 22.72 -11.11 -2.57
N LEU A 233 22.06 -9.96 -2.82
CA LEU A 233 20.67 -9.73 -2.47
C LEU A 233 19.75 -10.69 -3.23
N VAL A 234 19.14 -11.64 -2.53
CA VAL A 234 18.14 -12.57 -3.09
C VAL A 234 16.78 -11.90 -3.10
N HIS A 235 16.11 -11.91 -4.25
CA HIS A 235 14.74 -11.35 -4.36
C HIS A 235 13.68 -12.40 -4.70
N GLN A 236 14.08 -13.56 -5.25
CA GLN A 236 13.14 -14.65 -5.51
C GLN A 236 13.79 -16.02 -5.36
N VAL A 237 13.06 -16.97 -4.78
CA VAL A 237 13.45 -18.38 -4.67
C VAL A 237 12.33 -19.30 -5.09
N ARG A 238 12.67 -20.37 -5.82
CA ARG A 238 11.74 -21.44 -6.19
C ARG A 238 12.43 -22.78 -6.05
N LEU A 239 11.81 -23.71 -5.33
CA LEU A 239 12.26 -25.10 -5.25
C LEU A 239 11.28 -25.99 -6.01
N LYS A 240 11.79 -26.76 -6.99
CA LYS A 240 10.99 -27.75 -7.72
C LYS A 240 11.71 -29.09 -7.75
N GLY A 241 11.20 -30.06 -6.98
CA GLY A 241 11.91 -31.31 -6.77
C GLY A 241 13.24 -31.03 -6.09
N THR A 242 14.36 -31.37 -6.75
CA THR A 242 15.72 -31.11 -6.22
C THR A 242 16.38 -29.89 -6.83
N GLN A 243 15.68 -29.09 -7.64
CA GLN A 243 16.25 -27.90 -8.27
C GLN A 243 15.81 -26.65 -7.51
N LEU A 244 16.78 -26.01 -6.84
CA LEU A 244 16.63 -24.71 -6.20
C LEU A 244 17.04 -23.62 -7.19
N THR A 245 16.08 -22.84 -7.64
CA THR A 245 16.30 -21.64 -8.46
C THR A 245 16.36 -20.42 -7.55
N VAL A 246 17.44 -19.65 -7.65
CA VAL A 246 17.64 -18.43 -6.87
C VAL A 246 17.84 -17.27 -7.84
N GLN A 247 17.00 -16.24 -7.69
CA GLN A 247 17.16 -14.96 -8.38
C GLN A 247 17.70 -13.90 -7.43
N TYR A 248 18.71 -13.17 -7.88
CA TYR A 248 19.46 -12.23 -7.08
C TYR A 248 19.83 -10.99 -7.88
N TYR A 249 20.08 -9.89 -7.17
CA TYR A 249 20.61 -8.66 -7.75
C TYR A 249 22.10 -8.56 -7.43
N PRO A 250 23.02 -8.59 -8.42
CA PRO A 250 24.46 -8.41 -8.16
C PRO A 250 24.78 -6.98 -7.67
N THR A 251 24.03 -5.99 -8.16
CA THR A 251 24.18 -4.57 -7.82
C THR A 251 22.83 -3.93 -7.58
N GLY A 252 22.82 -2.72 -7.01
CA GLY A 252 21.64 -1.86 -7.00
C GLY A 252 21.18 -1.45 -8.42
N PRO A 253 20.07 -0.71 -8.53
CA PRO A 253 19.55 -0.25 -9.81
C PRO A 253 20.45 0.80 -10.46
N HIS A 254 20.33 0.93 -11.78
CA HIS A 254 20.90 2.03 -12.55
C HIS A 254 19.81 2.83 -13.26
N GLN A 255 20.11 4.08 -13.63
CA GLN A 255 19.17 4.91 -14.37
C GLN A 255 19.13 4.56 -15.86
N VAL A 256 17.93 4.46 -16.39
CA VAL A 256 17.65 4.32 -17.83
C VAL A 256 16.68 5.41 -18.26
N PHE A 257 16.91 5.99 -19.44
CA PHE A 257 16.00 7.00 -19.98
C PHE A 257 14.86 6.29 -20.74
N ASP A 258 13.64 6.49 -20.25
CA ASP A 258 12.44 6.02 -20.92
C ASP A 258 12.05 7.01 -22.03
N GLN A 259 12.23 6.58 -23.28
CA GLN A 259 11.91 7.40 -24.45
C GLN A 259 10.41 7.64 -24.63
N HIS A 260 9.55 6.74 -24.14
CA HIS A 260 8.10 6.83 -24.31
C HIS A 260 7.50 7.87 -23.37
N HIS A 261 7.89 7.82 -22.09
CA HIS A 261 7.42 8.77 -21.08
C HIS A 261 8.31 10.02 -20.96
N ARG A 262 9.41 10.08 -21.74
CA ARG A 262 10.41 11.16 -21.70
C ARG A 262 10.90 11.46 -20.29
N ASN A 263 11.07 10.42 -19.49
CA ASN A 263 11.48 10.51 -18.09
C ASN A 263 12.61 9.51 -17.79
N TRP A 264 13.35 9.75 -16.71
CA TRP A 264 14.30 8.78 -16.18
C TRP A 264 13.57 7.73 -15.34
N ASN A 265 13.97 6.48 -15.49
CA ASN A 265 13.45 5.34 -14.73
C ASN A 265 14.61 4.53 -14.13
N LEU A 266 14.32 3.65 -13.18
CA LEU A 266 15.29 2.74 -12.57
C LEU A 266 15.18 1.36 -13.21
N ALA A 267 16.31 0.85 -13.69
CA ALA A 267 16.43 -0.52 -14.18
C ALA A 267 17.14 -1.39 -13.14
N TYR A 268 16.53 -2.55 -12.87
CA TYR A 268 17.06 -3.57 -11.99
C TYR A 268 17.51 -4.78 -12.81
N GLU A 269 18.77 -5.20 -12.64
CA GLU A 269 19.36 -6.32 -13.40
C GLU A 269 19.45 -7.58 -12.55
N ALA A 270 18.34 -8.31 -12.44
CA ALA A 270 18.33 -9.60 -11.76
C ALA A 270 19.06 -10.68 -12.58
N ARG A 271 19.73 -11.58 -11.87
CA ARG A 271 20.34 -12.80 -12.40
C ARG A 271 19.74 -14.01 -11.72
N GLU A 272 19.72 -15.13 -12.44
CA GLU A 272 19.21 -16.40 -11.94
C GLU A 272 20.26 -17.49 -12.05
N ILE A 273 20.36 -18.30 -11.00
CA ILE A 273 21.14 -19.54 -10.94
C ILE A 273 20.23 -20.71 -10.56
N THR A 274 20.70 -21.93 -10.80
CA THR A 274 20.05 -23.15 -10.35
C THR A 274 21.05 -24.04 -9.64
N VAL A 275 20.66 -24.56 -8.47
CA VAL A 275 21.45 -25.43 -7.60
C VAL A 275 20.72 -26.76 -7.45
N ASP A 276 21.41 -27.88 -7.64
CA ASP A 276 20.90 -29.23 -7.35
C ASP A 276 21.07 -29.51 -5.85
N VAL A 277 19.96 -29.63 -5.13
CA VAL A 277 19.90 -29.81 -3.67
C VAL A 277 19.48 -31.23 -3.27
N LYS A 278 19.67 -32.22 -4.16
CA LYS A 278 19.31 -33.63 -3.89
C LYS A 278 19.95 -34.23 -2.64
N ASP A 279 21.13 -33.73 -2.25
CA ASP A 279 21.91 -34.19 -1.10
C ASP A 279 21.65 -33.33 0.15
N GLY A 280 20.68 -32.41 0.08
CA GLY A 280 20.36 -31.43 1.12
C GLY A 280 20.61 -29.98 0.65
N LEU A 281 20.11 -29.02 1.44
CA LEU A 281 20.40 -27.61 1.21
C LEU A 281 21.86 -27.29 1.53
N PRO A 282 22.55 -26.49 0.71
CA PRO A 282 23.91 -26.04 1.00
C PRO A 282 23.90 -24.97 2.09
N ASP A 283 24.98 -24.86 2.87
CA ASP A 283 25.13 -23.78 3.84
C ASP A 283 25.44 -22.41 3.17
N ARG A 284 26.00 -22.44 1.95
CA ARG A 284 26.38 -21.26 1.18
C ARG A 284 26.20 -21.47 -0.32
N ILE A 285 25.77 -20.43 -1.01
CA ILE A 285 25.76 -20.31 -2.46
C ILE A 285 26.67 -19.13 -2.84
N ASP A 286 27.71 -19.45 -3.61
CA ASP A 286 28.56 -18.46 -4.28
C ASP A 286 28.07 -18.36 -5.72
N THR A 287 27.39 -17.27 -6.03
CA THR A 287 26.68 -17.11 -7.30
C THR A 287 27.64 -16.85 -8.47
N ASP A 288 28.82 -16.29 -8.21
CA ASP A 288 29.87 -16.04 -9.20
C ASP A 288 30.52 -17.33 -9.72
N LEU A 289 30.49 -18.40 -8.92
CA LEU A 289 30.99 -19.73 -9.31
C LEU A 289 29.96 -20.56 -10.09
N LEU A 290 28.75 -20.06 -10.29
CA LEU A 290 27.65 -20.79 -10.92
C LEU A 290 27.26 -20.17 -12.27
N PRO A 291 26.79 -20.99 -13.24
CA PRO A 291 26.28 -20.45 -14.49
C PRO A 291 24.99 -19.66 -14.22
N SER A 292 25.08 -18.34 -14.34
CA SER A 292 23.95 -17.43 -14.17
C SER A 292 23.41 -16.92 -15.51
N ARG A 293 22.09 -16.71 -15.58
CA ARG A 293 21.42 -16.07 -16.72
C ARG A 293 20.76 -14.77 -16.29
N ALA A 294 20.68 -13.80 -17.19
CA ALA A 294 19.88 -12.60 -16.93
C ALA A 294 18.41 -13.00 -16.82
N VAL A 295 17.74 -12.51 -15.79
CA VAL A 295 16.27 -12.55 -15.71
C VAL A 295 15.79 -11.43 -16.62
N PRO A 296 14.97 -11.71 -17.65
CA PRO A 296 14.36 -10.66 -18.43
C PRO A 296 13.66 -9.71 -17.46
N THR A 297 14.01 -8.42 -17.51
CA THR A 297 13.18 -7.41 -16.87
C THR A 297 11.82 -7.57 -17.51
N GLU A 298 10.84 -8.10 -16.76
CA GLU A 298 9.47 -7.95 -17.19
C GLU A 298 9.33 -6.45 -17.41
N ALA A 299 9.04 -6.03 -18.65
CA ALA A 299 8.62 -4.66 -18.87
C ALA A 299 7.59 -4.38 -17.80
N ASN A 300 7.63 -3.21 -17.16
CA ASN A 300 6.66 -2.79 -16.15
C ASN A 300 5.26 -2.84 -16.80
N ASP A 301 4.73 -4.05 -16.91
CA ASP A 301 3.60 -4.39 -17.74
C ASP A 301 2.48 -4.29 -16.75
N TYR A 302 2.08 -3.03 -16.52
CA TYR A 302 0.88 -2.71 -15.78
C TYR A 302 -0.28 -3.64 -16.20
N ALA A 303 -0.30 -4.15 -17.44
CA ALA A 303 -1.27 -5.15 -17.87
C ALA A 303 -1.17 -6.52 -17.17
N ALA A 304 0.03 -6.98 -16.79
CA ALA A 304 0.23 -8.20 -16.03
C ALA A 304 -0.23 -8.06 -14.58
N GLU A 305 0.10 -6.93 -13.94
CA GLU A 305 -0.40 -6.57 -12.60
C GLU A 305 -1.92 -6.41 -12.61
N ASP A 306 -2.47 -5.65 -13.57
CA ASP A 306 -3.91 -5.47 -13.76
C ASP A 306 -4.63 -6.82 -13.97
N ALA A 307 -4.02 -7.75 -14.70
CA ALA A 307 -4.56 -9.08 -14.92
C ALA A 307 -4.52 -9.94 -13.64
N ASP A 308 -3.48 -9.79 -12.82
CA ASP A 308 -3.37 -10.43 -11.51
C ASP A 308 -4.47 -9.92 -10.57
N ASP A 309 -4.61 -8.60 -10.49
CA ASP A 309 -5.63 -7.90 -9.70
C ASP A 309 -7.05 -8.26 -10.13
N GLU A 310 -7.33 -8.30 -11.44
CA GLU A 310 -8.63 -8.70 -11.95
C GLU A 310 -8.92 -10.20 -11.70
N ARG A 311 -7.92 -11.08 -11.82
CA ARG A 311 -8.07 -12.50 -11.44
C ARG A 311 -8.42 -12.60 -9.96
N HIS A 312 -7.66 -11.92 -9.12
CA HIS A 312 -7.84 -11.90 -7.68
C HIS A 312 -9.22 -11.35 -7.30
N ARG A 313 -9.62 -10.21 -7.86
CA ARG A 313 -10.96 -9.59 -7.67
C ARG A 313 -12.09 -10.54 -8.06
N ARG A 314 -11.97 -11.23 -9.19
CA ARG A 314 -12.95 -12.26 -9.62
C ARG A 314 -13.01 -13.44 -8.66
N ALA A 315 -11.86 -13.92 -8.21
CA ALA A 315 -11.77 -15.03 -7.27
C ALA A 315 -12.49 -14.67 -5.96
N VAL A 316 -12.15 -13.53 -5.34
CA VAL A 316 -12.78 -13.02 -4.12
C VAL A 316 -14.28 -12.77 -4.30
N ALA A 317 -14.69 -12.17 -5.41
CA ALA A 317 -16.11 -11.89 -5.70
C ALA A 317 -16.96 -13.17 -5.71
N SER A 318 -16.43 -14.28 -6.22
CA SER A 318 -17.13 -15.56 -6.27
C SER A 318 -17.36 -16.24 -4.90
N TRP A 319 -16.70 -15.74 -3.84
CA TRP A 319 -16.79 -16.24 -2.46
C TRP A 319 -17.37 -15.25 -1.46
N SER A 320 -17.47 -13.98 -1.85
CA SER A 320 -18.03 -12.91 -1.03
C SER A 320 -19.46 -13.25 -0.57
N ASN A 321 -19.73 -13.12 0.73
CA ASN A 321 -21.01 -13.42 1.38
C ASN A 321 -21.50 -14.89 1.27
N ARG A 322 -20.66 -15.84 0.86
CA ARG A 322 -21.07 -17.27 0.74
C ARG A 322 -20.84 -18.09 2.01
N LEU A 323 -19.95 -17.62 2.87
CA LEU A 323 -19.53 -18.31 4.08
C LEU A 323 -19.91 -17.45 5.29
N ASP A 324 -20.69 -18.02 6.21
CA ASP A 324 -21.14 -17.35 7.44
C ASP A 324 -20.30 -17.83 8.62
N LEU A 325 -19.71 -16.89 9.35
CA LEU A 325 -18.88 -17.13 10.54
C LEU A 325 -19.70 -17.21 11.83
N ALA A 326 -21.02 -16.99 11.76
CA ALA A 326 -21.88 -17.06 12.93
C ALA A 326 -21.73 -18.42 13.66
N GLY A 327 -21.28 -18.35 14.92
CA GLY A 327 -21.08 -19.54 15.77
C GLY A 327 -19.72 -20.22 15.63
N VAL A 328 -18.79 -19.66 14.84
CA VAL A 328 -17.40 -20.13 14.80
C VAL A 328 -16.60 -19.43 15.90
N GLU A 329 -16.22 -20.19 16.92
CA GLU A 329 -15.40 -19.71 18.03
C GLU A 329 -13.96 -19.42 17.58
N GLY A 330 -13.31 -18.42 18.19
CA GLY A 330 -11.91 -18.07 17.88
C GLY A 330 -11.72 -17.22 16.62
N THR A 331 -12.79 -16.67 16.04
CA THR A 331 -12.77 -15.81 14.83
C THR A 331 -12.38 -14.37 15.08
N ARG A 332 -12.03 -13.98 16.31
CA ARG A 332 -11.65 -12.62 16.66
C ARG A 332 -10.26 -12.61 17.25
N TRP A 333 -9.49 -11.63 16.83
CA TRP A 333 -8.21 -11.33 17.48
C TRP A 333 -8.46 -10.92 18.93
N PRO A 334 -7.65 -11.39 19.89
CA PRO A 334 -7.66 -10.82 21.22
C PRO A 334 -7.19 -9.37 21.16
N LEU A 335 -7.71 -8.55 22.07
CA LEU A 335 -7.23 -7.18 22.20
C LEU A 335 -5.79 -7.17 22.68
N VAL A 336 -4.94 -6.37 22.03
CA VAL A 336 -3.54 -6.21 22.44
C VAL A 336 -3.47 -5.46 23.77
N GLU A 337 -2.53 -5.86 24.62
CA GLU A 337 -2.21 -5.09 25.81
C GLU A 337 -1.59 -3.76 25.39
N SER A 338 -2.20 -2.65 25.80
CA SER A 338 -1.72 -1.31 25.46
C SER A 338 -1.91 -0.37 26.65
N SER A 339 -0.91 0.45 26.91
CA SER A 339 -0.98 1.48 27.96
C SER A 339 -1.79 2.68 27.49
N ASP A 340 -2.40 3.41 28.42
CA ASP A 340 -3.13 4.64 28.07
C ASP A 340 -2.23 5.66 27.38
N ALA A 341 -0.95 5.76 27.78
CA ALA A 341 0.02 6.63 27.13
C ALA A 341 0.29 6.24 25.67
N ALA A 342 0.39 4.94 25.36
CA ALA A 342 0.55 4.46 23.98
C ALA A 342 -0.69 4.73 23.13
N ARG A 343 -1.89 4.57 23.72
CA ARG A 343 -3.16 4.88 23.06
C ARG A 343 -3.29 6.37 22.75
N GLU A 344 -2.97 7.23 23.72
CA GLU A 344 -2.96 8.69 23.55
C GLU A 344 -1.95 9.15 22.49
N LEU A 345 -0.77 8.52 22.44
CA LEU A 345 0.23 8.79 21.41
C LEU A 345 -0.28 8.47 20.00
N ALA A 346 -0.92 7.31 19.81
CA ALA A 346 -1.49 6.92 18.52
C ALA A 346 -2.58 7.90 18.06
N VAL A 347 -3.45 8.34 18.97
CA VAL A 347 -4.47 9.38 18.69
C VAL A 347 -3.79 10.70 18.29
N THR A 348 -2.75 11.10 19.01
CA THR A 348 -2.03 12.36 18.79
C THR A 348 -1.31 12.36 17.44
N HIS A 349 -0.63 11.26 17.09
CA HIS A 349 0.03 11.08 15.80
C HIS A 349 -0.94 11.27 14.64
N LEU A 350 -2.12 10.62 14.68
CA LEU A 350 -3.12 10.79 13.62
C LEU A 350 -3.71 12.20 13.60
N ARG A 351 -4.01 12.78 14.76
CA ARG A 351 -4.62 14.11 14.86
C ARG A 351 -3.71 15.20 14.29
N VAL A 352 -2.42 15.20 14.63
CA VAL A 352 -1.45 16.22 14.20
C VAL A 352 -1.34 16.28 12.68
N ARG A 353 -1.58 15.17 11.95
CA ARG A 353 -1.58 15.16 10.47
C ARG A 353 -2.58 16.13 9.86
N PHE A 354 -3.69 16.42 10.54
CA PHE A 354 -4.75 17.31 10.06
C PHE A 354 -4.68 18.71 10.68
N GLU A 355 -3.81 18.92 11.68
CA GLU A 355 -3.63 20.23 12.29
C GLU A 355 -2.97 21.19 11.28
N GLY A 356 -3.59 22.35 11.08
CA GLY A 356 -3.10 23.34 10.13
C GLY A 356 -3.49 23.07 8.67
N LEU A 357 -4.44 22.18 8.39
CA LEU A 357 -5.01 22.07 7.03
C LEU A 357 -5.54 23.40 6.49
N ASP A 358 -6.09 24.26 7.34
CA ASP A 358 -6.56 25.60 7.00
C ASP A 358 -5.44 26.68 7.00
N ALA A 359 -4.19 26.29 7.25
CA ALA A 359 -3.06 27.20 7.24
C ALA A 359 -2.69 27.64 5.80
N PRO A 360 -2.17 28.86 5.62
CA PRO A 360 -1.80 29.36 4.30
C PRO A 360 -0.73 28.50 3.62
N LEU A 361 -0.91 28.26 2.33
CA LEU A 361 0.02 27.50 1.50
C LEU A 361 1.11 28.41 0.93
N VAL A 362 2.30 27.85 0.71
CA VAL A 362 3.38 28.53 -0.04
C VAL A 362 3.35 28.02 -1.46
N ILE A 363 3.00 28.89 -2.41
CA ILE A 363 2.82 28.54 -3.82
C ILE A 363 3.81 29.33 -4.68
N TRP A 364 4.43 28.63 -5.63
CA TRP A 364 5.10 29.25 -6.76
C TRP A 364 4.25 29.08 -8.01
N THR A 365 4.15 30.11 -8.84
CA THR A 365 3.41 30.06 -10.10
C THR A 365 4.30 30.62 -11.22
N SER A 366 4.16 30.10 -12.44
CA SER A 366 5.05 30.46 -13.56
C SER A 366 4.91 31.93 -14.02
N ASP A 367 3.80 32.57 -13.67
CA ASP A 367 3.48 33.97 -13.93
C ASP A 367 4.08 34.95 -12.90
N HIS A 368 4.69 34.45 -11.81
CA HIS A 368 5.28 35.27 -10.76
C HIS A 368 6.72 34.86 -10.45
N PRO A 369 7.68 35.81 -10.38
CA PRO A 369 9.11 35.49 -10.26
C PRO A 369 9.52 34.89 -8.90
N GLY A 370 8.62 34.75 -7.93
CA GLY A 370 8.92 34.22 -6.60
C GLY A 370 7.71 33.62 -5.89
N TYR A 371 7.97 32.94 -4.75
CA TYR A 371 6.93 32.33 -3.92
C TYR A 371 5.94 33.37 -3.38
N ARG A 372 4.69 32.95 -3.24
CA ARG A 372 3.59 33.71 -2.64
C ARG A 372 2.86 32.85 -1.62
N ARG A 373 2.11 33.50 -0.74
CA ARG A 373 1.12 32.84 0.11
C ARG A 373 -0.22 32.73 -0.61
N ALA A 374 -0.82 31.56 -0.56
CA ALA A 374 -2.21 31.36 -0.94
C ALA A 374 -3.05 31.03 0.29
N HIS A 375 -4.34 31.35 0.22
CA HIS A 375 -5.29 30.83 1.20
C HIS A 375 -5.36 29.30 1.07
N SER A 376 -5.60 28.62 2.18
CA SER A 376 -5.87 27.19 2.14
C SER A 376 -7.16 26.92 1.35
N GLU A 377 -7.18 25.78 0.69
CA GLU A 377 -8.36 25.20 0.06
C GLU A 377 -9.35 24.64 1.09
N TYR A 378 -8.89 24.50 2.33
CA TYR A 378 -9.63 24.09 3.52
C TYR A 378 -10.03 25.29 4.38
N ARG A 379 -11.21 25.21 4.98
CA ARG A 379 -11.69 26.21 5.94
C ARG A 379 -12.52 25.56 7.05
N ASN A 380 -12.64 26.24 8.20
CA ASN A 380 -13.48 25.82 9.33
C ASN A 380 -13.15 24.38 9.76
N VAL A 381 -11.85 24.04 9.77
CA VAL A 381 -11.36 22.70 10.09
C VAL A 381 -11.58 22.44 11.59
N GLU A 382 -12.19 21.31 11.89
CA GLU A 382 -12.48 20.84 13.24
C GLU A 382 -12.05 19.38 13.33
N ILE A 383 -11.26 19.07 14.35
CA ILE A 383 -10.74 17.72 14.59
C ILE A 383 -11.21 17.29 15.98
N THR A 384 -12.01 16.22 16.03
CA THR A 384 -12.53 15.67 17.29
C THR A 384 -12.17 14.20 17.41
N VAL A 385 -12.08 13.71 18.64
CA VAL A 385 -11.85 12.29 18.94
C VAL A 385 -13.14 11.70 19.51
N GLN A 386 -13.57 10.55 18.99
CA GLN A 386 -14.81 9.89 19.37
C GLN A 386 -14.55 8.42 19.67
N GLY A 387 -15.39 7.84 20.55
CA GLY A 387 -15.31 6.42 20.92
C GLY A 387 -14.19 6.09 21.91
N GLU A 388 -14.29 4.90 22.50
CA GLU A 388 -13.30 4.33 23.41
C GLU A 388 -12.47 3.27 22.69
N TRP A 389 -11.25 3.02 23.16
CA TRP A 389 -10.37 2.01 22.57
C TRP A 389 -11.03 0.61 22.62
N PRO A 390 -10.93 -0.20 21.54
CA PRO A 390 -10.20 0.04 20.28
C PRO A 390 -11.00 0.79 19.21
N ALA A 391 -12.26 1.16 19.47
CA ALA A 391 -13.15 1.84 18.54
C ALA A 391 -12.92 3.37 18.46
N THR A 392 -11.76 3.86 18.89
CA THR A 392 -11.40 5.28 18.84
C THR A 392 -11.30 5.76 17.39
N VAL A 393 -11.92 6.90 17.10
CA VAL A 393 -11.98 7.52 15.77
C VAL A 393 -11.56 8.98 15.87
N VAL A 394 -10.66 9.41 14.99
CA VAL A 394 -10.42 10.83 14.71
C VAL A 394 -11.39 11.27 13.61
N VAL A 395 -12.20 12.26 13.91
CA VAL A 395 -13.19 12.84 12.99
C VAL A 395 -12.68 14.21 12.55
N VAL A 396 -12.44 14.34 11.25
CA VAL A 396 -11.98 15.59 10.62
C VAL A 396 -13.15 16.17 9.85
N SER A 397 -13.54 17.39 10.18
CA SER A 397 -14.65 18.08 9.53
C SER A 397 -14.24 19.48 9.07
N PHE A 398 -14.54 19.81 7.82
CA PHE A 398 -14.01 21.01 7.17
C PHE A 398 -14.92 21.46 6.02
N GLU A 399 -14.73 22.67 5.53
CA GLU A 399 -15.25 23.14 4.24
C GLU A 399 -14.11 23.10 3.23
N HIS A 400 -14.42 22.75 1.97
CA HIS A 400 -13.46 22.73 0.89
C HIS A 400 -13.96 23.53 -0.33
N HIS A 401 -13.07 24.18 -1.06
CA HIS A 401 -13.46 25.01 -2.20
C HIS A 401 -14.14 24.20 -3.33
N ILE A 402 -13.72 22.94 -3.54
CA ILE A 402 -14.26 22.02 -4.57
C ILE A 402 -15.70 21.58 -4.27
N VAL A 403 -16.13 21.62 -3.00
CA VAL A 403 -17.50 21.27 -2.61
C VAL A 403 -18.20 22.48 -1.98
N PRO A 404 -18.65 23.44 -2.79
CA PRO A 404 -19.25 24.67 -2.28
C PRO A 404 -20.48 24.44 -1.41
N HIS A 405 -20.58 25.22 -0.34
CA HIS A 405 -21.74 25.27 0.55
C HIS A 405 -22.09 23.92 1.19
N ALA A 406 -21.10 23.04 1.39
CA ALA A 406 -21.24 21.82 2.18
C ALA A 406 -20.07 21.71 3.16
N ARG A 407 -20.34 21.13 4.33
CA ARG A 407 -19.30 20.71 5.26
C ARG A 407 -18.99 19.24 4.99
N LEU A 408 -17.72 18.91 4.85
CA LEU A 408 -17.24 17.55 4.68
C LEU A 408 -16.87 16.97 6.04
N ARG A 409 -16.98 15.65 6.19
CA ARG A 409 -16.58 14.93 7.39
C ARG A 409 -16.02 13.57 7.04
N ARG A 410 -14.76 13.33 7.39
CA ARG A 410 -14.10 12.02 7.26
C ARG A 410 -13.79 11.44 8.63
N ARG A 411 -13.85 10.11 8.73
CA ARG A 411 -13.59 9.35 9.97
C ARG A 411 -12.42 8.41 9.78
N TYR A 412 -11.43 8.52 10.64
CA TYR A 412 -10.24 7.68 10.63
C TYR A 412 -10.19 6.87 11.94
N ARG A 413 -10.31 5.55 11.83
CA ARG A 413 -10.11 4.65 12.98
C ARG A 413 -8.66 4.69 13.43
N VAL A 414 -8.41 4.98 14.70
CA VAL A 414 -7.04 5.04 15.24
C VAL A 414 -6.44 3.63 15.37
N PHE A 415 -7.29 2.64 15.67
CA PHE A 415 -6.88 1.26 15.87
C PHE A 415 -7.69 0.28 15.02
N ASP A 416 -7.09 -0.87 14.71
CA ASP A 416 -7.79 -2.03 14.17
C ASP A 416 -8.73 -2.68 15.22
N ASP A 417 -9.40 -3.78 14.87
CA ASP A 417 -10.33 -4.46 15.78
C ASP A 417 -9.64 -5.16 16.96
N ALA A 418 -8.33 -5.38 16.87
CA ALA A 418 -7.51 -5.91 17.95
C ALA A 418 -6.89 -4.82 18.82
N GLY A 419 -7.10 -3.54 18.49
CA GLY A 419 -6.54 -2.42 19.22
C GLY A 419 -5.11 -2.03 18.85
N ARG A 420 -4.58 -2.52 17.72
CA ARG A 420 -3.27 -2.13 17.18
C ARG A 420 -3.37 -0.80 16.45
N PRO A 421 -2.38 0.11 16.58
CA PRO A 421 -2.42 1.41 15.94
C PRO A 421 -2.33 1.28 14.42
N ARG A 422 -3.16 2.06 13.72
CA ARG A 422 -3.07 2.27 12.26
C ARG A 422 -2.11 3.41 11.95
N THR A 423 -1.34 3.30 10.87
CA THR A 423 -0.34 4.31 10.52
C THR A 423 -0.96 5.50 9.81
N TRP A 424 -1.95 5.23 8.93
CA TRP A 424 -2.53 6.20 8.02
C TRP A 424 -1.47 7.04 7.30
N ALA A 425 -0.43 6.38 6.79
CA ALA A 425 0.54 7.03 5.91
C ALA A 425 -0.22 7.74 4.79
N TYR A 426 0.18 8.98 4.49
CA TYR A 426 -0.42 9.78 3.41
C TYR A 426 -1.93 10.10 3.57
N ALA A 427 -2.48 10.09 4.80
CA ALA A 427 -3.90 10.35 5.04
C ALA A 427 -4.44 11.66 4.43
N THR A 428 -3.63 12.71 4.43
CA THR A 428 -3.96 14.01 3.83
C THR A 428 -3.86 13.98 2.30
N VAL A 429 -2.93 13.22 1.74
CA VAL A 429 -2.81 13.02 0.29
C VAL A 429 -4.03 12.27 -0.23
N HIS A 430 -4.43 11.18 0.42
CA HIS A 430 -5.65 10.45 0.05
C HIS A 430 -6.90 11.30 0.25
N LEU A 431 -6.90 12.24 1.21
CA LEU A 431 -8.00 13.20 1.36
C LEU A 431 -8.08 14.16 0.17
N ASP A 432 -6.96 14.77 -0.21
CA ASP A 432 -6.88 15.62 -1.39
C ASP A 432 -7.28 14.83 -2.65
N GLU A 433 -6.74 13.63 -2.84
CA GLU A 433 -7.03 12.78 -3.99
C GLU A 433 -8.52 12.47 -4.11
N ASP A 434 -9.19 12.07 -3.03
CA ASP A 434 -10.64 11.85 -3.04
C ASP A 434 -11.40 13.12 -3.45
N LEU A 435 -10.98 14.28 -2.93
CA LEU A 435 -11.59 15.59 -3.24
C LEU A 435 -11.43 15.97 -4.72
N TYR A 436 -10.25 15.76 -5.29
CA TYR A 436 -9.92 16.12 -6.67
C TYR A 436 -10.46 15.13 -7.71
N THR A 437 -10.54 13.85 -7.36
CA THR A 437 -11.10 12.81 -8.24
C THR A 437 -12.61 12.72 -8.16
N GLY A 438 -13.24 13.31 -7.13
CA GLY A 438 -14.67 13.19 -6.89
C GLY A 438 -15.07 11.81 -6.36
N ALA A 439 -14.13 11.06 -5.78
CA ALA A 439 -14.34 9.70 -5.25
C ALA A 439 -15.09 9.68 -3.91
N PHE A 440 -16.17 10.46 -3.80
CA PHE A 440 -17.01 10.56 -2.61
C PHE A 440 -18.50 10.62 -2.98
N PRO A 441 -19.41 10.37 -2.02
CA PRO A 441 -20.85 10.38 -2.31
C PRO A 441 -21.33 11.73 -2.88
N PRO A 442 -22.41 11.73 -3.71
CA PRO A 442 -22.96 12.98 -4.22
C PRO A 442 -23.47 13.86 -3.08
N ARG A 443 -23.49 15.18 -3.29
CA ARG A 443 -23.92 16.17 -2.28
C ARG A 443 -25.33 15.90 -1.71
N SER A 444 -26.22 15.29 -2.48
CA SER A 444 -27.55 14.89 -2.04
C SER A 444 -27.55 13.85 -0.90
N ALA A 445 -26.42 13.18 -0.65
CA ALA A 445 -26.22 12.30 0.48
C ALA A 445 -25.93 13.05 1.80
N ALA A 446 -25.74 14.38 1.75
CA ALA A 446 -25.44 15.17 2.94
C ALA A 446 -26.62 15.17 3.93
N ILE A 447 -26.31 14.96 5.21
CA ILE A 447 -27.29 14.98 6.31
C ILE A 447 -27.04 16.25 7.12
N ASN A 448 -28.04 17.12 7.22
CA ASN A 448 -27.95 18.41 7.92
C ASN A 448 -26.79 19.30 7.43
N GLY A 449 -26.53 19.28 6.11
CA GLY A 449 -25.45 20.07 5.50
C GLY A 449 -24.04 19.49 5.67
N VAL A 450 -23.92 18.29 6.26
CA VAL A 450 -22.65 17.56 6.39
C VAL A 450 -22.63 16.35 5.45
N LEU A 451 -21.65 16.30 4.56
CA LEU A 451 -21.38 15.16 3.69
C LEU A 451 -20.30 14.29 4.34
N ASP A 452 -20.65 13.04 4.63
CA ASP A 452 -19.68 12.04 5.08
C ASP A 452 -18.93 11.51 3.85
N ILE A 453 -17.60 11.60 3.89
CA ILE A 453 -16.68 11.19 2.83
C ILE A 453 -15.71 10.11 3.30
#